data_AF-A0A0W4ZN01-F1
#
_entry.id   AF-A0A0W4ZN01-F1
#
_cell.length_a   1.000
_cell.length_b   1.000
_cell.length_c   1.000
_cell.angle_alpha   90.00
_cell.angle_beta   90.00
_cell.angle_gamma   90.00
#
_symmetry.space_group_name_H-M   'P 1'
#
loop_
_entity.id
_entity.type
_entity.pdbx_description
1 polymer ?
#
loop_
_entity_poly.entity_id
_entity_poly.type
_entity_poly.pdbx_seq_one_letter_code
_entity_poly.pdbx_strand_id
1 'polypeptide(L)'
;MCKHILNAQVSIRAVCCRKWFDCSECHFEVSDHVLLRSDEMTFICKKCKKAFRKNIMNFEDESDEYCPHCDNHFLIDAITPKLALTIETEDIRKDNRVIKDYRQHHISK
;
A
#
# COMPACT_ATOMS: atom_id res chain seq x y z
N MET A 1 -3.43 -0.25 11.01
CA MET A 1 -3.62 -0.35 9.55
C MET A 1 -2.47 0.37 8.88
N CYS A 2 -1.96 -0.19 7.79
CA CYS A 2 -0.91 0.41 6.99
C CYS A 2 -1.35 1.77 6.41
N LYS A 3 -0.44 2.75 6.41
CA LYS A 3 -0.64 4.03 5.71
C LYS A 3 -0.32 3.91 4.21
N HIS A 4 0.54 2.97 3.84
CA HIS A 4 1.08 2.80 2.49
C HIS A 4 0.21 1.90 1.59
N ILE A 5 -0.32 0.80 2.15
CA ILE A 5 -1.19 -0.16 1.44
C ILE A 5 -2.53 -0.26 2.20
N LEU A 6 -3.56 0.39 1.66
CA LEU A 6 -4.84 0.57 2.37
C LEU A 6 -5.61 -0.75 2.54
N ASN A 7 -5.46 -1.67 1.59
CA ASN A 7 -6.17 -2.95 1.53
C ASN A 7 -5.34 -4.15 2.02
N ALA A 8 -4.24 -3.94 2.75
CA ALA A 8 -3.36 -5.02 3.19
C ALA A 8 -4.11 -6.05 4.06
N GLN A 9 -4.23 -7.31 3.59
CA GLN A 9 -5.00 -8.39 4.23
C GLN A 9 -4.22 -9.22 5.25
N VAL A 10 -2.90 -9.16 5.19
CA VAL A 10 -1.99 -9.90 6.08
C VAL A 10 -0.97 -8.95 6.71
N SER A 11 -0.42 -9.36 7.85
CA SER A 11 0.76 -8.74 8.45
C SER A 11 1.91 -9.74 8.39
N ILE A 12 3.10 -9.25 8.07
CA ILE A 12 4.32 -10.04 7.87
C ILE A 12 5.21 -9.87 9.11
N ARG A 13 5.79 -10.97 9.58
CA ARG A 13 6.81 -10.93 10.63
C ARG A 13 8.18 -10.69 10.03
N ALA A 14 8.79 -9.56 10.36
CA ALA A 14 10.16 -9.25 9.95
C ALA A 14 11.15 -10.15 10.70
N VAL A 15 12.04 -10.85 9.98
CA VAL A 15 13.03 -11.75 10.59
C VAL A 15 14.11 -10.98 11.36
N CYS A 16 14.48 -9.79 10.88
CA CYS A 16 15.48 -8.93 11.50
C CYS A 16 15.12 -8.50 12.92
N CYS A 17 13.93 -7.93 13.13
CA CYS A 17 13.53 -7.34 14.41
C CYS A 17 12.41 -8.11 15.11
N ARG A 18 11.93 -9.23 14.52
CA ARG A 18 10.86 -10.11 15.04
C ARG A 18 9.53 -9.42 15.32
N LYS A 19 9.33 -8.22 14.77
CA LYS A 19 8.10 -7.42 14.86
C LYS A 19 7.20 -7.66 13.64
N TRP A 20 5.93 -7.26 13.77
CA TRP A 20 4.91 -7.41 12.72
C TRP A 20 4.71 -6.09 11.99
N PHE A 21 4.66 -6.16 10.66
CA PHE A 21 4.44 -5.01 9.79
C PHE A 21 3.48 -5.37 8.66
N ASP A 22 2.76 -4.38 8.15
CA ASP A 22 1.83 -4.59 7.04
C ASP A 22 2.51 -4.40 5.66
N CYS A 23 3.62 -3.65 5.59
CA CYS A 23 4.43 -3.48 4.38
C CYS A 23 5.90 -3.19 4.76
N SER A 24 6.78 -3.19 3.77
CA SER A 24 8.20 -2.83 3.92
C SER A 24 8.40 -1.39 4.40
N GLU A 25 7.64 -0.43 3.86
CA GLU A 25 7.74 0.98 4.24
C GLU A 25 7.42 1.20 5.73
N CYS A 26 6.42 0.49 6.28
CA CYS A 26 6.14 0.53 7.72
C CYS A 26 7.28 -0.03 8.58
N HIS A 27 8.11 -0.93 8.04
CA HIS A 27 9.31 -1.41 8.74
C HIS A 27 10.42 -0.34 8.69
N PHE A 28 10.62 0.31 7.54
CA PHE A 28 11.61 1.39 7.38
C PHE A 28 11.30 2.62 8.27
N GLU A 29 10.04 2.97 8.47
CA GLU A 29 9.66 4.07 9.37
C GLU A 29 9.99 3.79 10.86
N VAL A 30 10.02 2.52 11.25
CA VAL A 30 10.14 2.10 12.65
C VAL A 30 11.55 1.60 12.98
N SER A 31 12.36 1.29 11.98
CA SER A 31 13.66 0.63 12.19
C SER A 31 14.78 1.27 11.39
N ASP A 32 15.95 1.32 12.00
CA ASP A 32 17.15 1.96 11.45
C ASP A 32 17.94 1.04 10.50
N HIS A 33 17.32 -0.03 9.99
CA HIS A 33 17.98 -1.03 9.15
C HIS A 33 17.08 -1.52 8.01
N VAL A 34 17.70 -2.11 6.99
CA VAL A 34 16.99 -2.68 5.84
C VAL A 34 16.35 -4.02 6.22
N LEU A 35 15.14 -4.27 5.71
CA LEU A 35 14.43 -5.53 5.91
C LEU A 35 15.25 -6.70 5.33
N LEU A 36 15.57 -7.69 6.18
CA LEU A 36 16.25 -8.91 5.75
C LEU A 36 15.30 -9.80 4.94
N ARG A 37 15.79 -10.32 3.82
CA ARG A 37 15.09 -11.32 3.00
C ARG A 37 15.27 -12.71 3.62
N SER A 38 14.17 -13.44 3.75
CA SER A 38 14.15 -14.85 4.16
C SER A 38 13.28 -15.65 3.20
N ASP A 39 13.60 -16.92 3.01
CA ASP A 39 12.83 -17.81 2.14
C ASP A 39 11.56 -18.31 2.82
N GLU A 40 11.59 -18.46 4.15
CA GLU A 40 10.42 -18.69 4.97
C GLU A 40 9.83 -17.38 5.46
N MET A 41 8.60 -17.09 5.07
CA MET A 41 7.84 -15.94 5.56
C MET A 41 6.71 -16.40 6.48
N THR A 42 6.55 -15.66 7.59
CA THR A 42 5.45 -15.87 8.53
C THR A 42 4.45 -14.72 8.40
N PHE A 43 3.19 -15.08 8.20
CA PHE A 43 2.08 -14.16 8.02
C PHE A 43 1.03 -14.33 9.12
N ILE A 44 0.30 -13.25 9.42
CA ILE A 44 -0.96 -13.29 10.17
C ILE A 44 -2.06 -12.78 9.27
N CYS A 45 -3.12 -13.57 9.09
CA CYS A 45 -4.31 -13.12 8.37
C CYS A 45 -5.14 -12.17 9.23
N LYS A 46 -5.56 -11.02 8.69
CA LYS A 46 -6.40 -10.07 9.43
C LYS A 46 -7.85 -10.53 9.56
N LYS A 47 -8.35 -11.36 8.63
CA LYS A 47 -9.71 -11.92 8.66
C LYS A 47 -9.88 -12.96 9.78
N CYS A 48 -9.00 -13.96 9.85
CA CYS A 48 -9.10 -15.04 10.84
C CYS A 48 -8.15 -14.91 12.04
N LYS A 49 -7.23 -13.94 12.02
CA LYS A 49 -6.21 -13.68 13.07
C LYS A 49 -5.28 -14.88 13.36
N LYS A 50 -5.27 -15.89 12.50
CA LYS A 50 -4.37 -17.05 12.63
C LYS A 50 -3.05 -16.78 11.91
N ALA A 51 -1.97 -17.24 12.51
CA ALA A 51 -0.63 -17.16 11.95
C ALA A 51 -0.36 -18.40 11.09
N PHE A 52 0.26 -18.21 9.92
CA PHE A 52 0.66 -19.28 9.02
C PHE A 52 2.03 -18.96 8.41
N ARG A 53 2.70 -19.97 7.87
CA ARG A 53 4.01 -19.83 7.22
C ARG A 53 3.91 -20.27 5.77
N LYS A 54 4.62 -19.57 4.88
CA LYS A 54 4.81 -19.97 3.49
C LYS A 54 6.27 -19.85 3.10
N ASN A 55 6.70 -20.76 2.23
CA ASN A 55 8.02 -20.70 1.62
C ASN A 55 7.91 -20.02 0.26
N ILE A 56 8.65 -18.95 0.04
CA ILE A 56 8.60 -18.15 -1.19
C ILE A 56 9.23 -18.91 -2.37
N MET A 57 10.13 -19.86 -2.11
CA MET A 57 10.81 -20.59 -3.18
C MET A 57 9.88 -21.51 -3.97
N ASN A 58 8.75 -21.91 -3.38
CA ASN A 58 7.77 -22.80 -4.00
C ASN A 58 6.49 -22.07 -4.41
N PHE A 59 6.54 -20.75 -4.56
CA PHE A 59 5.38 -19.90 -4.81
C PHE A 59 4.96 -19.96 -6.29
N GLU A 60 4.51 -21.13 -6.75
CA GLU A 60 4.11 -21.38 -8.15
C GLU A 60 2.60 -21.67 -8.30
N ASP A 61 1.90 -22.08 -7.23
CA ASP A 61 0.51 -22.52 -7.30
C ASP A 61 -0.51 -21.43 -6.90
N GLU A 62 -1.64 -21.32 -7.60
CA GLU A 62 -2.76 -20.42 -7.24
C GLU A 62 -3.30 -20.64 -5.81
N SER A 63 -3.13 -21.86 -5.28
CA SER A 63 -3.50 -22.17 -3.89
C SER A 63 -2.68 -21.36 -2.88
N ASP A 64 -1.50 -20.87 -3.29
CA ASP A 64 -0.62 -20.13 -2.42
C ASP A 64 -1.04 -18.67 -2.16
N GLU A 65 -2.03 -18.19 -2.89
CA GLU A 65 -2.59 -16.84 -2.72
C GLU A 65 -3.63 -16.74 -1.59
N TYR A 66 -4.02 -17.90 -1.04
CA TYR A 66 -5.08 -18.00 -0.03
C TYR A 66 -4.55 -18.36 1.36
N CYS A 67 -5.21 -17.82 2.37
CA CYS A 67 -4.97 -18.18 3.75
C CYS A 67 -5.48 -19.61 4.02
N PRO A 68 -4.63 -20.53 4.53
CA PRO A 68 -4.97 -21.95 4.72
C PRO A 68 -6.02 -22.22 5.81
N HIS A 69 -6.55 -21.17 6.45
CA HIS A 69 -7.49 -21.28 7.55
C HIS A 69 -8.88 -20.73 7.27
N CYS A 70 -9.03 -19.85 6.29
CA CYS A 70 -10.30 -19.14 6.04
C CYS A 70 -10.49 -18.74 4.58
N ASP A 71 -9.64 -19.26 3.69
CA ASP A 71 -9.62 -19.00 2.25
C ASP A 71 -9.67 -17.52 1.89
N ASN A 72 -9.06 -16.69 2.74
CA ASN A 72 -8.91 -15.28 2.43
C ASN A 72 -7.80 -15.11 1.39
N HIS A 73 -8.17 -14.61 0.22
CA HIS A 73 -7.23 -14.18 -0.81
C HIS A 73 -6.43 -12.99 -0.27
N PHE A 74 -5.12 -13.19 -0.08
CA PHE A 74 -4.26 -12.17 0.53
C PHE A 74 -3.25 -11.57 -0.45
N LEU A 75 -3.03 -12.22 -1.59
CA LEU A 75 -2.23 -11.68 -2.69
C LEU A 75 -3.15 -10.89 -3.64
N ILE A 76 -3.42 -9.64 -3.31
CA ILE A 76 -4.27 -8.73 -4.10
C ILE A 76 -3.48 -7.50 -4.53
N ASP A 77 -3.97 -6.84 -5.59
CA ASP A 77 -3.40 -5.57 -6.05
C ASP A 77 -3.41 -4.52 -4.94
N ALA A 78 -2.26 -3.90 -4.72
CA ALA A 78 -2.08 -2.91 -3.67
C ALA A 78 -2.82 -1.60 -4.00
N ILE A 79 -3.72 -1.18 -3.11
CA ILE A 79 -4.37 0.14 -3.18
C ILE A 79 -3.50 1.13 -2.39
N THR A 80 -2.77 1.96 -3.11
CA THR A 80 -1.97 3.05 -2.55
C THR A 80 -2.79 4.35 -2.47
N PRO A 81 -2.60 5.18 -1.42
CA PRO A 81 -3.27 6.47 -1.34
C PRO A 81 -2.82 7.37 -2.52
N LYS A 82 -3.77 7.79 -3.35
CA LYS A 82 -3.51 8.79 -4.41
C LYS A 82 -3.61 10.18 -3.79
N LEU A 83 -2.55 10.97 -3.89
CA LEU A 83 -2.56 12.39 -3.55
C LEU A 83 -3.48 13.13 -4.53
N ALA A 84 -4.76 13.28 -4.17
CA ALA A 84 -5.68 14.14 -4.90
C ALA A 84 -5.48 15.58 -4.40
N LEU A 85 -4.83 16.42 -5.22
CA LEU A 85 -4.84 17.86 -5.05
C LEU A 85 -6.22 18.38 -5.44
N THR A 86 -7.12 18.51 -4.48
CA THR A 86 -8.40 19.19 -4.68
C THR A 86 -8.18 20.70 -4.57
N ILE A 87 -8.38 21.42 -5.68
CA ILE A 87 -8.38 22.88 -5.65
C ILE A 87 -9.73 23.29 -5.07
N GLU A 88 -9.74 23.80 -3.84
CA GLU A 88 -10.94 24.40 -3.27
C GLU A 88 -11.20 25.73 -4.00
N THR A 89 -12.17 25.72 -4.90
CA THR A 89 -12.60 26.91 -5.62
C THR A 89 -13.90 27.41 -5.02
N GLU A 90 -13.92 28.67 -4.60
CA GLU A 90 -15.18 29.36 -4.31
C GLU A 90 -16.00 29.56 -5.60
N ASP A 91 -17.14 30.25 -5.50
CA ASP A 91 -18.01 30.52 -6.63
C ASP A 91 -17.21 31.13 -7.80
N ILE A 92 -17.21 30.44 -8.95
CA ILE A 92 -16.34 30.72 -10.12
C ILE A 92 -16.57 32.15 -10.67
N ARG A 93 -17.73 32.74 -10.37
CA ARG A 93 -18.06 34.14 -10.73
C ARG A 93 -17.33 35.17 -9.86
N LYS A 94 -16.92 34.81 -8.65
CA LYS A 94 -16.14 35.67 -7.74
C LYS A 94 -14.64 35.43 -7.90
N ASP A 95 -14.23 34.17 -7.98
CA ASP A 95 -12.83 33.79 -8.12
C ASP A 95 -12.52 33.18 -9.49
N ASN A 96 -12.03 34.02 -10.41
CA ASN A 96 -11.66 33.65 -11.77
C ASN A 96 -10.25 33.04 -11.90
N ARG A 97 -9.51 32.86 -10.80
CA ARG A 97 -8.11 32.41 -10.78
C ARG A 97 -7.90 31.01 -11.36
N VAL A 98 -8.95 30.22 -11.41
CA VAL A 98 -8.94 28.81 -11.85
C VAL A 98 -9.42 28.66 -13.29
N ILE A 99 -9.80 29.78 -13.93
CA ILE A 99 -10.24 29.85 -15.32
C ILE A 99 -9.06 30.24 -16.19
N LYS A 100 -8.74 29.41 -17.18
CA LYS A 100 -7.68 29.69 -18.16
C LYS A 100 -8.23 30.58 -19.29
N ASP A 101 -7.70 31.80 -19.43
CA ASP A 101 -8.04 32.69 -20.56
C ASP A 101 -7.11 32.44 -21.76
N TYR A 102 -7.68 31.94 -22.85
CA TYR A 102 -6.93 31.61 -24.07
C TYR A 102 -6.58 32.82 -24.94
N ARG A 103 -7.12 34.02 -24.65
CA ARG A 103 -6.88 35.23 -25.45
C ARG A 103 -5.52 35.88 -25.18
N GLN A 104 -4.94 35.67 -24.00
CA GLN A 104 -3.65 36.26 -23.62
C GLN A 104 -2.45 35.65 -24.37
N HIS A 105 -2.63 34.51 -25.04
CA HIS A 105 -1.55 33.82 -25.75
C HIS A 105 -1.05 34.54 -27.02
N HIS A 106 -1.70 35.63 -27.45
CA HIS A 106 -1.40 36.33 -28.69
C HIS A 106 -0.60 37.64 -28.55
N ILE A 107 -0.13 38.01 -27.35
CA ILE A 107 0.50 39.34 -27.12
C ILE A 107 2.05 39.30 -27.10
N SER A 108 2.69 38.13 -27.24
CA SER A 108 4.16 38.06 -27.36
C SER A 108 4.61 37.93 -28.82
N LYS A 109 4.69 39.05 -29.54
CA LYS A 109 5.64 39.24 -30.63
C LYS A 109 5.90 40.71 -30.89
#